data_AF-A0A2V9G868-F1
#
_entry.id   AF-A0A2V9G868-F1
#
_cell.length_a   1.000
_cell.length_b   1.000
_cell.length_c   1.000
_cell.angle_alpha   90.00
_cell.angle_beta   90.00
_cell.angle_gamma   90.00
#
_symmetry.space_group_name_H-M   'P 1'
#
loop_
_entity.id
_entity.type
_entity.pdbx_description
1 polymer ?
#
loop_
_entity_poly.entity_id
_entity_poly.type
_entity_poly.pdbx_seq_one_letter_code
_entity_poly.pdbx_strand_id
1 'polypeptide(L)'
;MVMASLADASDLLRLLLNGGHSAKAGYLAKAFRQTGRGDLADEILRAMKGAGYDVRESSPFEAGHVFRRLRRPAAPIVGRMEMLWESMRGKVLAVFPKAPGLPTDNQAYLRYVSEIYRTDAYHSLSIEGYSVTPALVERVRQGGWDPQHDAGDRRNHDALAARGYWQAFQLVKNEVEKVIAGESPAALARAVHNDWYRELFQPSVTAGLIEAGALAGYRNIPVYLRGSRFVPPRWEAVRDAMPAFFDLLEKEPEPSVRAVLGHWLFGYVHPYPDGNGRMARFLMNVMLASGGYPWTVIRIRDRKPYLSALDHASIEMDIHPFTTFIVRRVQWHLELHDLTFLAPKESFVFERDIVLFYGQDGDSWVRCVISREALDDHFQGDGKDKLEVFRANRQLIEQEVRRKYIAGDTEVDGSILIHSDDLHY
;
A
#
# COMPACT_ATOMS: atom_id res chain seq x y z
N MET A 1 12.99 16.59 -32.07
CA MET A 1 11.92 17.48 -31.56
C MET A 1 10.86 16.73 -30.74
N VAL A 2 10.26 15.65 -31.25
CA VAL A 2 9.21 14.86 -30.52
C VAL A 2 9.72 14.23 -29.21
N MET A 3 10.93 13.68 -29.15
CA MET A 3 11.49 13.14 -27.90
C MET A 3 11.67 14.22 -26.82
N ALA A 4 11.99 15.45 -27.23
CA ALA A 4 12.16 16.58 -26.30
C ALA A 4 10.82 17.11 -25.75
N SER A 5 9.69 16.76 -26.37
CA SER A 5 8.35 17.11 -25.90
C SER A 5 7.71 16.06 -24.99
N LEU A 6 8.36 14.92 -24.73
CA LEU A 6 7.82 13.92 -23.80
C LEU A 6 8.12 14.32 -22.35
N ALA A 7 7.07 14.44 -21.54
CA ALA A 7 7.19 14.72 -20.11
C ALA A 7 7.71 13.48 -19.36
N ASP A 8 7.15 12.33 -19.69
CA ASP A 8 7.39 11.01 -19.09
C ASP A 8 7.42 9.91 -20.18
N ALA A 9 7.63 8.66 -19.76
CA ALA A 9 7.73 7.51 -20.66
C ALA A 9 6.39 6.79 -20.91
N SER A 10 5.28 7.15 -20.25
CA SER A 10 4.13 6.25 -20.12
C SER A 10 3.41 5.94 -21.43
N ASP A 11 3.19 6.94 -22.28
CA ASP A 11 2.49 6.70 -23.55
C ASP A 11 3.36 5.90 -24.52
N LEU A 12 4.67 6.12 -24.48
CA LEU A 12 5.61 5.34 -25.26
C LEU A 12 5.70 3.90 -24.75
N LEU A 13 5.78 3.72 -23.43
CA LEU A 13 5.84 2.41 -22.79
C LEU A 13 4.64 1.55 -23.13
N ARG A 14 3.44 2.13 -23.22
CA ARG A 14 2.22 1.39 -23.58
C ARG A 14 2.36 0.73 -24.95
N LEU A 15 2.86 1.48 -25.93
CA LEU A 15 3.09 0.97 -27.29
C LEU A 15 4.22 -0.06 -27.33
N LEU A 16 5.29 0.14 -26.55
CA LEU A 16 6.42 -0.78 -26.48
C LEU A 16 6.03 -2.12 -25.84
N LEU A 17 5.28 -2.07 -24.75
CA LEU A 17 4.83 -3.24 -23.98
C LEU A 17 3.80 -4.06 -24.76
N ASN A 18 2.74 -3.43 -25.29
CA ASN A 18 1.70 -4.16 -26.04
C ASN A 18 2.25 -4.83 -27.31
N GLY A 19 3.26 -4.24 -27.95
CA GLY A 19 3.89 -4.79 -29.15
C GLY A 19 5.13 -5.67 -28.89
N GLY A 20 5.55 -5.87 -27.63
CA GLY A 20 6.79 -6.58 -27.29
C GLY A 20 8.03 -6.02 -28.02
N HIS A 21 8.11 -4.69 -28.19
CA HIS A 21 9.05 -4.05 -29.11
C HIS A 21 10.45 -3.85 -28.50
N SER A 22 11.13 -4.93 -28.09
CA SER A 22 12.44 -4.88 -27.42
C SER A 22 13.51 -4.07 -28.15
N ALA A 23 13.66 -4.26 -29.47
CA ALA A 23 14.66 -3.52 -30.25
C ALA A 23 14.36 -2.01 -30.26
N LYS A 24 13.10 -1.62 -30.46
CA LYS A 24 12.69 -0.20 -30.45
C LYS A 24 12.87 0.41 -29.06
N ALA A 25 12.57 -0.35 -27.99
CA ALA A 25 12.80 0.07 -26.62
C ALA A 25 14.30 0.35 -26.37
N GLY A 26 15.18 -0.53 -26.84
CA GLY A 26 16.64 -0.35 -26.78
C GLY A 26 17.12 0.91 -27.50
N TYR A 27 16.59 1.16 -28.70
CA TYR A 27 16.87 2.37 -29.48
C TYR A 27 16.43 3.66 -28.76
N LEU A 28 15.21 3.66 -28.22
CA LEU A 28 14.65 4.83 -27.55
C LEU A 28 15.34 5.09 -26.21
N ALA A 29 15.64 4.06 -25.42
CA ALA A 29 16.39 4.20 -24.18
C ALA A 29 17.77 4.82 -24.43
N LYS A 30 18.51 4.29 -25.42
CA LYS A 30 19.83 4.86 -25.77
C LYS A 30 19.73 6.31 -26.24
N ALA A 31 18.72 6.63 -27.05
CA ALA A 31 18.48 7.99 -27.53
C ALA A 31 18.12 8.97 -26.39
N PHE A 32 17.27 8.57 -25.44
CA PHE A 32 16.98 9.38 -24.25
C PHE A 32 18.22 9.62 -23.40
N ARG A 33 19.03 8.58 -23.17
CA ARG A 33 20.28 8.71 -22.41
C ARG A 33 21.26 9.68 -23.08
N GLN A 34 21.45 9.57 -24.40
CA GLN A 34 22.32 10.47 -25.17
C GLN A 34 21.82 11.92 -25.21
N THR A 35 20.53 12.15 -24.98
CA THR A 35 19.92 13.49 -24.96
C THR A 35 19.76 14.06 -23.55
N GLY A 36 20.38 13.44 -22.54
CA GLY A 36 20.36 13.90 -21.15
C GLY A 36 19.09 13.55 -20.38
N ARG A 37 18.29 12.59 -20.88
CA ARG A 37 17.05 12.07 -20.28
C ARG A 37 17.25 10.64 -19.77
N GLY A 38 18.29 10.44 -18.96
CA GLY A 38 18.63 9.11 -18.41
C GLY A 38 17.49 8.50 -17.59
N ASP A 39 16.72 9.35 -16.91
CA ASP A 39 15.50 8.98 -16.17
C ASP A 39 14.48 8.22 -17.03
N LEU A 40 14.19 8.71 -18.24
CA LEU A 40 13.26 8.05 -19.16
C LEU A 40 13.85 6.75 -19.73
N ALA A 41 15.16 6.75 -19.98
CA ALA A 41 15.86 5.56 -20.47
C ALA A 41 15.78 4.43 -19.44
N ASP A 42 16.10 4.73 -18.19
CA ASP A 42 16.07 3.77 -17.08
C ASP A 42 14.64 3.26 -16.85
N GLU A 43 13.64 4.15 -16.92
CA GLU A 43 12.23 3.77 -16.81
C GLU A 43 11.77 2.83 -17.93
N ILE A 44 12.17 3.09 -19.18
CA ILE A 44 11.85 2.22 -20.32
C ILE A 44 12.45 0.83 -20.13
N LEU A 45 13.72 0.77 -19.76
CA LEU A 45 14.44 -0.49 -19.57
C LEU A 45 13.87 -1.29 -18.40
N ARG A 46 13.60 -0.64 -17.27
CA ARG A 46 12.99 -1.30 -16.10
C ARG A 46 11.60 -1.85 -16.41
N ALA A 47 10.74 -1.07 -17.05
CA ALA A 47 9.39 -1.52 -17.37
C ALA A 47 9.39 -2.68 -18.37
N MET A 48 10.21 -2.63 -19.42
CA MET A 48 10.30 -3.72 -20.40
C MET A 48 10.88 -5.00 -19.76
N LYS A 49 11.94 -4.87 -18.95
CA LYS A 49 12.53 -6.00 -18.22
C LYS A 49 11.55 -6.61 -17.23
N GLY A 50 10.80 -5.77 -16.50
CA GLY A 50 9.76 -6.20 -15.57
C GLY A 50 8.62 -6.96 -16.25
N ALA A 51 8.32 -6.62 -17.50
CA ALA A 51 7.37 -7.37 -18.34
C ALA A 51 7.96 -8.64 -18.99
N GLY A 52 9.21 -9.00 -18.68
CA GLY A 52 9.87 -10.20 -19.18
C GLY A 52 10.55 -10.06 -20.54
N TYR A 53 10.65 -8.85 -21.10
CA TYR A 53 11.34 -8.61 -22.37
C TYR A 53 12.85 -8.41 -22.15
N ASP A 54 13.68 -9.11 -22.92
CA ASP A 54 15.12 -8.79 -23.00
C ASP A 54 15.30 -7.55 -23.87
N VAL A 55 15.86 -6.48 -23.28
CA VAL A 55 16.10 -5.21 -23.97
C VAL A 55 17.56 -4.83 -23.80
N ARG A 56 18.25 -4.64 -24.93
CA ARG A 56 19.62 -4.16 -24.98
C ARG A 56 19.66 -2.78 -25.60
N GLU A 57 20.24 -1.84 -24.87
CA GLU A 57 20.52 -0.52 -25.41
C GLU A 57 21.39 -0.67 -26.67
N SER A 58 20.89 -0.11 -27.75
CA SER A 58 21.57 -0.02 -29.04
C SER A 58 21.12 1.29 -29.66
N SER A 59 21.90 1.91 -30.53
CA SER A 59 21.46 3.10 -31.26
C SER A 59 21.97 3.02 -32.68
N PRO A 60 21.09 3.19 -33.69
CA PRO A 60 21.52 3.42 -35.05
C PRO A 60 22.01 4.86 -35.28
N PHE A 61 21.96 5.73 -34.26
CA PHE A 61 22.32 7.14 -34.35
C PHE A 61 23.68 7.42 -33.68
N GLU A 62 24.53 8.21 -34.35
CA GLU A 62 25.80 8.70 -33.81
C GLU A 62 25.58 9.66 -32.64
N ALA A 63 26.48 9.63 -31.65
CA ALA A 63 26.42 10.51 -30.48
C ALA A 63 26.69 11.96 -30.89
N GLY A 64 25.74 12.89 -30.69
CA GLY A 64 26.04 14.27 -31.09
C GLY A 64 25.06 15.40 -30.76
N HIS A 65 23.83 15.15 -30.30
CA HIS A 65 22.86 16.25 -30.13
C HIS A 65 22.17 16.23 -28.76
N VAL A 66 22.63 17.11 -27.87
CA VAL A 66 21.88 17.46 -26.65
C VAL A 66 20.74 18.39 -27.07
N PHE A 67 19.51 17.89 -27.10
CA PHE A 67 18.35 18.75 -27.31
C PHE A 67 18.10 19.54 -26.03
N ARG A 68 18.12 20.86 -26.11
CA ARG A 68 17.73 21.73 -25.00
C ARG A 68 16.30 21.38 -24.59
N ARG A 69 16.08 21.11 -23.29
CA ARG A 69 14.74 20.87 -22.74
C ARG A 69 13.88 22.09 -23.04
N LEU A 70 12.76 21.87 -23.73
CA LEU A 70 11.77 22.92 -23.95
C LEU A 70 11.21 23.31 -22.57
N ARG A 71 11.37 24.58 -22.18
CA ARG A 71 10.69 25.12 -21.00
C ARG A 71 9.20 25.14 -21.32
N ARG A 72 8.43 24.31 -20.63
CA ARG A 72 6.97 24.41 -20.63
C ARG A 72 6.55 25.45 -19.59
N PRO A 73 5.53 26.28 -19.88
CA PRO A 73 4.90 27.08 -18.83
C PRO A 73 4.37 26.17 -17.73
N ALA A 74 4.40 26.64 -16.48
CA ALA A 74 3.92 25.87 -15.34
C ALA A 74 2.42 25.54 -15.54
N ALA A 75 2.07 24.26 -15.48
CA ALA A 75 0.68 23.85 -15.62
C ALA A 75 -0.14 24.33 -14.40
N PRO A 76 -1.40 24.78 -14.58
CA PRO A 76 -2.22 25.28 -13.48
C PRO A 76 -2.38 24.29 -12.30
N ILE A 77 -2.29 22.99 -12.57
CA ILE A 77 -2.35 21.95 -11.54
C ILE A 77 -1.20 22.05 -10.54
N VAL A 78 -0.02 22.49 -10.97
CA VAL A 78 1.16 22.64 -10.09
C VAL A 78 0.88 23.67 -9.01
N GLY A 79 0.48 24.88 -9.39
CA GLY A 79 0.15 25.95 -8.44
C GLY A 79 -1.01 25.57 -7.51
N ARG A 80 -2.03 24.85 -8.02
CA ARG A 80 -3.10 24.33 -7.17
C ARG A 80 -2.57 23.38 -6.10
N MET A 81 -1.69 22.46 -6.45
CA MET A 81 -1.13 21.49 -5.50
C MET A 81 -0.26 22.17 -4.44
N GLU A 82 0.54 23.16 -4.84
CA GLU A 82 1.33 23.98 -3.91
C GLU A 82 0.42 24.71 -2.91
N MET A 83 -0.66 25.35 -3.39
CA MET A 83 -1.64 26.03 -2.52
C MET A 83 -2.36 25.06 -1.57
N LEU A 84 -2.76 23.88 -2.07
CA LEU A 84 -3.40 22.85 -1.25
C LEU A 84 -2.44 22.37 -0.15
N TRP A 85 -1.19 22.11 -0.51
CA TRP A 85 -0.17 21.69 0.45
C TRP A 85 0.05 22.74 1.55
N GLU A 86 0.30 23.99 1.15
CA GLU A 86 0.57 25.10 2.06
C GLU A 86 -0.61 25.34 3.03
N SER A 87 -1.84 25.37 2.51
CA SER A 87 -3.04 25.62 3.33
C SER A 87 -3.37 24.51 4.32
N MET A 88 -2.96 23.27 4.04
CA MET A 88 -3.28 22.09 4.85
C MET A 88 -2.14 21.68 5.79
N ARG A 89 -0.89 22.03 5.48
CA ARG A 89 0.32 21.66 6.26
C ARG A 89 0.18 21.98 7.75
N GLY A 90 -0.27 23.20 8.08
CA GLY A 90 -0.42 23.63 9.47
C GLY A 90 -1.42 22.80 10.27
N LYS A 91 -2.49 22.32 9.63
CA LYS A 91 -3.51 21.46 10.27
C LYS A 91 -2.96 20.08 10.62
N VAL A 92 -2.05 19.55 9.80
CA VAL A 92 -1.37 18.28 10.09
C VAL A 92 -0.47 18.42 11.31
N LEU A 93 0.41 19.42 11.29
CA LEU A 93 1.36 19.70 12.36
C LEU A 93 0.71 19.95 13.72
N ALA A 94 -0.46 20.57 13.74
CA ALA A 94 -1.16 20.93 14.97
C ALA A 94 -1.62 19.71 15.79
N VAL A 95 -1.81 18.53 15.17
CA VAL A 95 -2.41 17.37 15.84
C VAL A 95 -1.60 16.08 15.74
N PHE A 96 -0.65 16.00 14.80
CA PHE A 96 0.13 14.77 14.64
C PHE A 96 1.14 14.59 15.78
N PRO A 97 1.29 13.39 16.36
CA PRO A 97 2.28 13.15 17.41
C PRO A 97 3.69 13.45 16.92
N LYS A 98 4.57 13.93 17.80
CA LYS A 98 5.97 14.20 17.47
C LYS A 98 6.65 12.93 16.95
N ALA A 99 7.50 13.07 15.93
CA ALA A 99 8.25 11.96 15.37
C ALA A 99 9.15 11.31 16.43
N PRO A 100 9.14 9.98 16.59
CA PRO A 100 10.06 9.25 17.47
C PRO A 100 11.54 9.47 17.10
N GLY A 101 11.82 9.72 15.82
CA GLY A 101 13.17 9.67 15.26
C GLY A 101 13.48 8.29 14.69
N LEU A 102 14.51 8.19 13.84
CA LEU A 102 14.86 6.93 13.19
C LEU A 102 15.09 5.81 14.23
N PRO A 103 14.65 4.57 13.94
CA PRO A 103 14.75 3.47 14.89
C PRO A 103 16.22 3.18 15.23
N THR A 104 16.49 2.85 16.50
CA THR A 104 17.83 2.43 16.94
C THR A 104 18.15 0.99 16.54
N ASP A 105 17.13 0.15 16.38
CA ASP A 105 17.23 -1.22 15.87
C ASP A 105 16.43 -1.35 14.57
N ASN A 106 17.12 -1.18 13.44
CA ASN A 106 16.53 -1.30 12.11
C ASN A 106 15.99 -2.72 11.85
N GLN A 107 16.61 -3.75 12.42
CA GLN A 107 16.17 -5.12 12.23
C GLN A 107 14.86 -5.38 12.97
N ALA A 108 14.70 -4.86 14.20
CA ALA A 108 13.43 -4.92 14.91
C ALA A 108 12.30 -4.22 14.14
N TYR A 109 12.57 -3.03 13.59
CA TYR A 109 11.60 -2.30 12.78
C TYR A 109 11.16 -3.12 11.54
N LEU A 110 12.12 -3.74 10.82
CA LEU A 110 11.82 -4.56 9.65
C LEU A 110 11.15 -5.90 9.98
N ARG A 111 11.44 -6.48 11.15
CA ARG A 111 10.71 -7.65 11.67
C ARG A 111 9.24 -7.29 11.90
N TYR A 112 8.98 -6.19 12.60
CA TYR A 112 7.62 -5.67 12.81
C TYR A 112 6.88 -5.42 11.49
N VAL A 113 7.52 -4.76 10.51
CA VAL A 113 6.94 -4.58 9.17
C VAL A 113 6.61 -5.93 8.51
N SER A 114 7.47 -6.93 8.66
CA SER A 114 7.22 -8.26 8.09
C SER A 114 6.05 -8.98 8.76
N GLU A 115 5.90 -8.84 10.08
CA GLU A 115 4.85 -9.47 10.87
C GLU A 115 3.48 -8.83 10.62
N ILE A 116 3.42 -7.50 10.42
CA ILE A 116 2.15 -6.81 10.17
C ILE A 116 1.59 -7.03 8.76
N TYR A 117 2.40 -7.55 7.83
CA TYR A 117 2.02 -7.77 6.43
C TYR A 117 0.66 -8.45 6.28
N ARG A 118 0.39 -9.51 7.06
CA ARG A 118 -0.87 -10.27 6.93
C ARG A 118 -2.09 -9.38 7.15
N THR A 119 -2.05 -8.56 8.21
CA THR A 119 -3.11 -7.63 8.56
C THR A 119 -3.19 -6.47 7.56
N ASP A 120 -2.04 -5.94 7.14
CA ASP A 120 -1.96 -4.88 6.13
C ASP A 120 -2.58 -5.30 4.80
N ALA A 121 -2.19 -6.46 4.27
CA ALA A 121 -2.68 -6.98 3.01
C ALA A 121 -4.18 -7.27 3.04
N TYR A 122 -4.67 -7.94 4.10
CA TYR A 122 -6.10 -8.19 4.29
C TYR A 122 -6.90 -6.90 4.21
N HIS A 123 -6.61 -5.93 5.08
CA HIS A 123 -7.40 -4.70 5.13
C HIS A 123 -7.23 -3.82 3.89
N SER A 124 -6.00 -3.70 3.38
CA SER A 124 -5.70 -2.87 2.22
C SER A 124 -6.41 -3.39 0.96
N LEU A 125 -6.47 -4.70 0.76
CA LEU A 125 -7.19 -5.30 -0.36
C LEU A 125 -8.71 -5.21 -0.17
N SER A 126 -9.23 -5.56 1.02
CA SER A 126 -10.67 -5.50 1.28
C SER A 126 -11.24 -4.09 1.15
N ILE A 127 -10.47 -3.03 1.44
CA ILE A 127 -10.90 -1.63 1.26
C ILE A 127 -11.22 -1.33 -0.20
N GLU A 128 -10.48 -1.94 -1.14
CA GLU A 128 -10.69 -1.80 -2.58
C GLU A 128 -11.83 -2.71 -3.09
N GLY A 129 -12.38 -3.59 -2.24
CA GLY A 129 -13.50 -4.47 -2.55
C GLY A 129 -13.11 -5.88 -2.98
N TYR A 130 -11.86 -6.29 -2.79
CA TYR A 130 -11.45 -7.69 -2.96
C TYR A 130 -11.97 -8.57 -1.83
N SER A 131 -12.43 -9.78 -2.16
CA SER A 131 -12.90 -10.78 -1.19
C SER A 131 -11.73 -11.65 -0.72
N VAL A 132 -10.77 -11.04 -0.04
CA VAL A 132 -9.60 -11.75 0.51
C VAL A 132 -9.82 -12.18 1.95
N THR A 133 -9.32 -13.37 2.29
CA THR A 133 -9.24 -13.86 3.67
C THR A 133 -7.79 -13.83 4.15
N PRO A 134 -7.53 -13.75 5.47
CA PRO A 134 -6.21 -13.99 6.05
C PRO A 134 -5.54 -15.27 5.52
N ALA A 135 -6.31 -16.33 5.26
CA ALA A 135 -5.88 -17.58 4.62
C ALA A 135 -5.20 -17.35 3.28
N LEU A 136 -5.90 -16.64 2.42
CA LEU A 136 -5.48 -16.41 1.06
C LEU A 136 -4.19 -15.58 1.06
N VAL A 137 -4.13 -14.56 1.91
CA VAL A 137 -2.94 -13.72 2.10
C VAL A 137 -1.74 -14.58 2.53
N GLU A 138 -1.93 -15.48 3.49
CA GLU A 138 -0.86 -16.33 4.00
C GLU A 138 -0.42 -17.40 3.00
N ARG A 139 -1.35 -18.05 2.31
CA ARG A 139 -1.07 -19.01 1.22
C ARG A 139 -0.22 -18.37 0.13
N VAL A 140 -0.55 -17.14 -0.28
CA VAL A 140 0.22 -16.37 -1.26
C VAL A 140 1.61 -16.03 -0.75
N ARG A 141 1.73 -15.65 0.53
CA ARG A 141 3.00 -15.32 1.20
C ARG A 141 3.97 -16.51 1.19
N GLN A 142 3.45 -17.72 1.44
CA GLN A 142 4.22 -18.96 1.49
C GLN A 142 4.56 -19.54 0.11
N GLY A 143 4.08 -18.92 -0.98
CA GLY A 143 4.33 -19.39 -2.34
C GLY A 143 3.44 -20.54 -2.78
N GLY A 144 2.36 -20.85 -2.04
CA GLY A 144 1.38 -21.89 -2.39
C GLY A 144 0.43 -21.48 -3.52
N TRP A 145 0.90 -20.71 -4.50
CA TRP A 145 0.09 -20.13 -5.56
C TRP A 145 0.86 -20.09 -6.89
N ASP A 146 0.26 -20.62 -7.95
CA ASP A 146 0.87 -20.74 -9.28
C ASP A 146 -0.15 -20.55 -10.43
N PRO A 147 -0.35 -19.32 -10.95
CA PRO A 147 -1.31 -19.03 -12.02
C PRO A 147 -0.82 -19.55 -13.37
N GLN A 148 0.47 -19.88 -13.51
CA GLN A 148 1.04 -20.36 -14.75
C GLN A 148 0.68 -21.83 -14.96
N HIS A 149 0.55 -22.59 -13.87
CA HIS A 149 0.28 -24.03 -13.94
C HIS A 149 -1.05 -24.45 -13.27
N ASP A 150 -1.69 -23.60 -12.47
CA ASP A 150 -3.00 -23.87 -11.84
C ASP A 150 -4.11 -22.95 -12.41
N ALA A 151 -5.13 -23.59 -13.01
CA ALA A 151 -6.25 -22.90 -13.64
C ALA A 151 -7.28 -22.34 -12.65
N GLY A 152 -7.33 -22.85 -11.42
CA GLY A 152 -8.10 -22.26 -10.32
C GLY A 152 -7.46 -20.97 -9.84
N ASP A 153 -6.15 -20.99 -9.61
CA ASP A 153 -5.37 -19.81 -9.21
C ASP A 153 -5.38 -18.72 -10.29
N ARG A 154 -5.31 -19.09 -11.58
CA ARG A 154 -5.39 -18.14 -12.70
C ARG A 154 -6.72 -17.38 -12.77
N ARG A 155 -7.82 -18.04 -12.41
CA ARG A 155 -9.17 -17.45 -12.50
C ARG A 155 -9.58 -16.73 -11.23
N ASN A 156 -8.81 -16.87 -10.16
CA ASN A 156 -9.09 -16.22 -8.90
C ASN A 156 -8.51 -14.79 -8.87
N HIS A 157 -9.36 -13.83 -9.21
CA HIS A 157 -9.02 -12.40 -9.21
C HIS A 157 -8.52 -11.90 -7.85
N ASP A 158 -9.10 -12.37 -6.74
CA ASP A 158 -8.69 -11.99 -5.39
C ASP A 158 -7.30 -12.55 -5.05
N ALA A 159 -7.00 -13.77 -5.48
CA ALA A 159 -5.68 -14.38 -5.30
C ALA A 159 -4.59 -13.65 -6.10
N LEU A 160 -4.89 -13.26 -7.35
CA LEU A 160 -4.00 -12.45 -8.19
C LEU A 160 -3.68 -11.10 -7.54
N ALA A 161 -4.70 -10.45 -6.97
CA ALA A 161 -4.52 -9.18 -6.27
C ALA A 161 -3.73 -9.34 -4.97
N ALA A 162 -3.97 -10.40 -4.20
CA ALA A 162 -3.18 -10.75 -3.02
C ALA A 162 -1.71 -11.01 -3.39
N ARG A 163 -1.46 -11.70 -4.51
CA ARG A 163 -0.10 -11.91 -5.02
C ARG A 163 0.58 -10.60 -5.39
N GLY A 164 -0.09 -9.76 -6.17
CA GLY A 164 0.50 -8.50 -6.61
C GLY A 164 0.79 -7.59 -5.42
N TYR A 165 -0.09 -7.60 -4.42
CA TYR A 165 0.13 -6.89 -3.16
C TYR A 165 1.36 -7.41 -2.41
N TRP A 166 1.54 -8.74 -2.31
CA TRP A 166 2.74 -9.33 -1.70
C TRP A 166 4.02 -8.87 -2.40
N GLN A 167 4.04 -8.91 -3.74
CA GLN A 167 5.22 -8.53 -4.52
C GLN A 167 5.55 -7.04 -4.36
N ALA A 168 4.54 -6.17 -4.45
CA ALA A 168 4.71 -4.74 -4.21
C ALA A 168 5.16 -4.46 -2.76
N PHE A 169 4.60 -5.16 -1.78
CA PHE A 169 4.98 -5.04 -0.38
C PHE A 169 6.46 -5.36 -0.16
N GLN A 170 7.01 -6.39 -0.82
CA GLN A 170 8.45 -6.69 -0.73
C GLN A 170 9.31 -5.52 -1.24
N LEU A 171 8.94 -4.91 -2.36
CA LEU A 171 9.66 -3.74 -2.88
C LEU A 171 9.56 -2.56 -1.90
N VAL A 172 8.37 -2.29 -1.36
CA VAL A 172 8.15 -1.21 -0.39
C VAL A 172 8.95 -1.45 0.88
N LYS A 173 9.02 -2.69 1.38
CA LYS A 173 9.84 -3.06 2.54
C LYS A 173 11.33 -2.79 2.30
N ASN A 174 11.85 -3.08 1.10
CA ASN A 174 13.23 -2.75 0.74
C ASN A 174 13.48 -1.24 0.73
N GLU A 175 12.49 -0.43 0.31
CA GLU A 175 12.62 1.03 0.41
C GLU A 175 12.52 1.52 1.85
N VAL A 176 11.68 0.91 2.68
CA VAL A 176 11.61 1.19 4.11
C VAL A 176 12.95 0.92 4.78
N GLU A 177 13.64 -0.17 4.45
CA GLU A 177 14.99 -0.48 4.96
C GLU A 177 15.99 0.65 4.68
N LYS A 178 15.99 1.19 3.45
CA LYS A 178 16.84 2.33 3.08
C LYS A 178 16.45 3.61 3.81
N VAL A 179 15.15 3.86 3.94
CA VAL A 179 14.63 5.05 4.62
C VAL A 179 15.01 5.06 6.10
N ILE A 180 14.87 3.93 6.80
CA ILE A 180 15.29 3.84 8.21
C ILE A 180 16.82 3.86 8.37
N ALA A 181 17.57 3.61 7.29
CA ALA A 181 19.02 3.84 7.22
C ALA A 181 19.40 5.31 6.91
N GLY A 182 18.42 6.20 6.72
CA GLY A 182 18.64 7.64 6.55
C GLY A 182 18.62 8.13 5.10
N GLU A 183 18.29 7.27 4.12
CA GLU A 183 18.09 7.71 2.74
C GLU A 183 16.82 8.56 2.56
N SER A 184 16.79 9.39 1.51
CA SER A 184 15.66 10.30 1.27
C SER A 184 14.40 9.52 0.87
N PRO A 185 13.33 9.52 1.68
CA PRO A 185 12.13 8.74 1.39
C PRO A 185 11.41 9.22 0.14
N ALA A 186 11.37 10.54 -0.09
CA ALA A 186 10.70 11.12 -1.23
C ALA A 186 11.43 10.84 -2.55
N ALA A 187 12.77 10.91 -2.55
CA ALA A 187 13.57 10.60 -3.72
C ALA A 187 13.50 9.11 -4.08
N LEU A 188 13.54 8.22 -3.08
CA LEU A 188 13.36 6.78 -3.27
C LEU A 188 11.98 6.49 -3.86
N ALA A 189 10.90 6.97 -3.22
CA ALA A 189 9.54 6.77 -3.71
C ALA A 189 9.34 7.33 -5.13
N ARG A 190 9.88 8.51 -5.43
CA ARG A 190 9.88 9.08 -6.79
C ARG A 190 10.51 8.13 -7.79
N ALA A 191 11.64 7.52 -7.46
CA ALA A 191 12.38 6.64 -8.37
C ALA A 191 11.69 5.30 -8.64
N VAL A 192 10.95 4.73 -7.67
CA VAL A 192 10.46 3.34 -7.74
C VAL A 192 8.94 3.15 -7.64
N HIS A 193 8.13 4.19 -7.44
CA HIS A 193 6.66 4.03 -7.32
C HIS A 193 6.01 3.32 -8.52
N ASN A 194 6.52 3.51 -9.74
CA ASN A 194 6.04 2.75 -10.89
C ASN A 194 6.34 1.27 -10.76
N ASP A 195 7.47 0.87 -10.15
CA ASP A 195 7.81 -0.54 -9.93
C ASP A 195 6.81 -1.19 -8.97
N TRP A 196 6.41 -0.50 -7.89
CA TRP A 196 5.34 -0.97 -6.99
C TRP A 196 4.02 -1.16 -7.73
N TYR A 197 3.64 -0.20 -8.57
CA TYR A 197 2.42 -0.30 -9.39
C TYR A 197 2.48 -1.49 -10.35
N ARG A 198 3.63 -1.74 -11.00
CA ARG A 198 3.79 -2.90 -11.88
C ARG A 198 3.60 -4.20 -11.11
N GLU A 199 4.25 -4.35 -9.95
CA GLU A 199 4.09 -5.57 -9.13
C GLU A 199 2.65 -5.78 -8.64
N LEU A 200 1.90 -4.71 -8.34
CA LEU A 200 0.48 -4.84 -7.94
C LEU A 200 -0.38 -5.57 -8.98
N PHE A 201 -0.02 -5.49 -10.26
CA PHE A 201 -0.84 -5.95 -11.39
C PHE A 201 -0.13 -6.94 -12.33
N GLN A 202 1.17 -7.18 -12.16
CA GLN A 202 1.95 -8.15 -12.93
C GLN A 202 1.34 -9.56 -12.90
N PRO A 203 0.79 -10.06 -11.77
CA PRO A 203 0.06 -11.33 -11.76
C PRO A 203 -1.12 -11.35 -12.74
N SER A 204 -1.91 -10.27 -12.81
CA SER A 204 -3.05 -10.16 -13.71
C SER A 204 -2.62 -10.11 -15.19
N VAL A 205 -1.49 -9.48 -15.51
CA VAL A 205 -0.88 -9.54 -16.85
C VAL A 205 -0.46 -10.98 -17.18
N THR A 206 0.23 -11.64 -16.25
CA THR A 206 0.71 -13.02 -16.42
C THR A 206 -0.45 -14.00 -16.64
N ALA A 207 -1.58 -13.78 -15.95
CA ALA A 207 -2.80 -14.55 -16.12
C ALA A 207 -3.58 -14.23 -17.41
N GLY A 208 -3.16 -13.21 -18.18
CA GLY A 208 -3.81 -12.77 -19.41
C GLY A 208 -5.12 -11.99 -19.19
N LEU A 209 -5.35 -11.47 -17.99
CA LEU A 209 -6.57 -10.71 -17.66
C LEU A 209 -6.49 -9.23 -18.06
N ILE A 210 -5.27 -8.70 -18.15
CA ILE A 210 -4.99 -7.33 -18.62
C ILE A 210 -3.75 -7.33 -19.54
N GLU A 211 -3.69 -6.38 -20.46
CA GLU A 211 -2.54 -6.22 -21.34
C GLU A 211 -1.32 -5.64 -20.60
N ALA A 212 -0.11 -6.00 -21.03
CA ALA A 212 1.14 -5.48 -20.43
C ALA A 212 1.22 -3.94 -20.46
N GLY A 213 0.68 -3.29 -21.49
CA GLY A 213 0.64 -1.83 -21.60
C GLY A 213 -0.25 -1.14 -20.57
N ALA A 214 -1.09 -1.88 -19.83
CA ALA A 214 -1.77 -1.35 -18.65
C ALA A 214 -0.76 -0.96 -17.55
N LEU A 215 0.42 -1.58 -17.54
CA LEU A 215 1.50 -1.32 -16.58
C LEU A 215 2.45 -0.19 -16.99
N ALA A 216 2.13 0.52 -18.08
CA ALA A 216 2.98 1.54 -18.68
C ALA A 216 3.07 2.86 -17.87
N GLY A 217 2.79 2.85 -16.57
CA GLY A 217 2.78 4.04 -15.72
C GLY A 217 1.42 4.75 -15.74
N TYR A 218 1.42 6.07 -15.87
CA TYR A 218 0.24 6.88 -15.57
C TYR A 218 -0.89 6.74 -16.59
N ARG A 219 -2.13 6.86 -16.10
CA ARG A 219 -3.36 6.74 -16.89
C ARG A 219 -3.40 7.75 -18.04
N ASN A 220 -4.13 7.35 -19.08
CA ASN A 220 -4.46 8.15 -20.26
C ASN A 220 -5.99 8.18 -20.50
N ILE A 221 -6.76 7.81 -19.48
CA ILE A 221 -8.21 7.77 -19.49
C ILE A 221 -8.79 8.56 -18.31
N PRO A 222 -10.02 9.07 -18.42
CA PRO A 222 -10.74 9.58 -17.26
C PRO A 222 -11.02 8.44 -16.28
N VAL A 223 -11.04 8.78 -14.98
CA VAL A 223 -11.35 7.86 -13.89
C VAL A 223 -12.32 8.54 -12.92
N TYR A 224 -13.16 7.75 -12.27
CA TYR A 224 -14.15 8.23 -11.30
C TYR A 224 -14.09 7.35 -10.05
N LEU A 225 -14.15 7.99 -8.89
CA LEU A 225 -14.00 7.31 -7.61
C LEU A 225 -15.36 6.78 -7.15
N ARG A 226 -15.47 5.46 -6.99
CA ARG A 226 -16.72 4.83 -6.54
C ARG A 226 -17.09 5.34 -5.14
N GLY A 227 -18.26 5.94 -5.02
CA GLY A 227 -18.81 6.40 -3.74
C GLY A 227 -18.27 7.75 -3.26
N SER A 228 -17.55 8.49 -4.10
CA SER A 228 -17.09 9.86 -3.82
C SER A 228 -17.67 10.84 -4.83
N ARG A 229 -17.89 12.09 -4.39
CA ARG A 229 -18.28 13.21 -5.29
C ARG A 229 -17.07 13.89 -5.91
N PHE A 230 -15.87 13.59 -5.45
CA PHE A 230 -14.64 14.15 -5.97
C PHE A 230 -14.29 13.51 -7.33
N VAL A 231 -13.92 14.36 -8.29
CA VAL A 231 -13.42 13.93 -9.60
C VAL A 231 -11.94 14.26 -9.67
N PRO A 232 -11.05 13.26 -9.82
CA PRO A 232 -9.62 13.50 -9.96
C PRO A 232 -9.29 14.43 -11.14
N PRO A 233 -8.11 15.09 -11.14
CA PRO A 233 -7.66 15.90 -12.26
C PRO A 233 -7.77 15.15 -13.59
N ARG A 234 -7.88 15.88 -14.70
CA ARG A 234 -7.84 15.25 -16.03
C ARG A 234 -6.50 14.54 -16.24
N TRP A 235 -6.50 13.43 -16.98
CA TRP A 235 -5.31 12.56 -17.11
C TRP A 235 -4.12 13.29 -17.76
N GLU A 236 -4.39 14.27 -18.62
CA GLU A 236 -3.39 15.13 -19.25
C GLU A 236 -2.59 15.93 -18.21
N ALA A 237 -3.24 16.34 -17.12
CA ALA A 237 -2.61 17.10 -16.04
C ALA A 237 -1.74 16.21 -15.12
N VAL A 238 -1.93 14.88 -15.14
CA VAL A 238 -1.18 13.95 -14.28
C VAL A 238 0.33 14.03 -14.54
N ARG A 239 0.74 14.30 -15.79
CA ARG A 239 2.15 14.38 -16.18
C ARG A 239 2.88 15.57 -15.59
N ASP A 240 2.15 16.66 -15.30
CA ASP A 240 2.69 17.82 -14.58
C ASP A 240 2.48 17.68 -13.07
N ALA A 241 1.39 17.02 -12.65
CA ALA A 241 1.04 16.84 -11.24
C ALA A 241 2.01 15.91 -10.50
N MET A 242 2.41 14.78 -11.08
CA MET A 242 3.25 13.81 -10.37
C MET A 242 4.68 14.31 -10.07
N PRO A 243 5.37 15.00 -10.98
CA PRO A 243 6.63 15.66 -10.63
C PRO A 243 6.46 16.68 -9.49
N ALA A 244 5.44 17.54 -9.57
CA ALA A 244 5.14 18.54 -8.55
C ALA A 244 4.79 17.92 -7.19
N PHE A 245 4.05 16.81 -7.19
CA PHE A 245 3.75 16.01 -6.01
C PHE A 245 5.03 15.57 -5.29
N PHE A 246 5.97 14.98 -6.02
CA PHE A 246 7.23 14.55 -5.41
C PHE A 246 8.14 15.73 -5.05
N ASP A 247 8.06 16.87 -5.75
CA ASP A 247 8.80 18.08 -5.36
C ASP A 247 8.30 18.61 -4.01
N LEU A 248 6.99 18.55 -3.76
CA LEU A 248 6.40 18.88 -2.47
C LEU A 248 6.86 17.92 -1.36
N LEU A 249 6.89 16.61 -1.64
CA LEU A 249 7.40 15.61 -0.71
C LEU A 249 8.88 15.79 -0.37
N GLU A 250 9.72 16.11 -1.36
CA GLU A 250 11.17 16.32 -1.17
C GLU A 250 11.47 17.61 -0.37
N LYS A 251 10.67 18.66 -0.56
CA LYS A 251 10.81 19.94 0.16
C LYS A 251 10.26 19.90 1.58
N GLU A 252 9.35 18.99 1.89
CA GLU A 252 8.71 18.91 3.21
C GLU A 252 9.65 18.25 4.24
N PRO A 253 10.10 18.99 5.29
CA PRO A 253 10.96 18.43 6.32
C PRO A 253 10.23 17.48 7.29
N GLU A 254 8.92 17.64 7.48
CA GLU A 254 8.17 16.95 8.53
C GLU A 254 7.64 15.57 8.05
N PRO A 255 8.08 14.45 8.63
CA PRO A 255 7.64 13.11 8.22
C PRO A 255 6.13 12.90 8.33
N SER A 256 5.49 13.50 9.35
CA SER A 256 4.04 13.47 9.55
C SER A 256 3.28 14.14 8.42
N VAL A 257 3.76 15.31 7.96
CA VAL A 257 3.18 16.04 6.83
C VAL A 257 3.38 15.26 5.54
N ARG A 258 4.58 14.71 5.30
CA ARG A 258 4.84 13.83 4.15
C ARG A 258 3.90 12.63 4.13
N ALA A 259 3.65 12.00 5.28
CA ALA A 259 2.76 10.86 5.36
C ALA A 259 1.30 11.23 5.05
N VAL A 260 0.75 12.24 5.72
CA VAL A 260 -0.67 12.60 5.59
C VAL A 260 -0.95 13.28 4.25
N LEU A 261 -0.22 14.33 3.90
CA LEU A 261 -0.44 15.03 2.64
C LEU A 261 0.05 14.22 1.45
N GLY A 262 1.13 13.43 1.61
CA GLY A 262 1.59 12.51 0.57
C GLY A 262 0.53 11.47 0.22
N HIS A 263 -0.05 10.81 1.23
CA HIS A 263 -1.15 9.86 1.02
C HIS A 263 -2.33 10.52 0.31
N TRP A 264 -2.86 11.60 0.89
CA TRP A 264 -4.06 12.25 0.37
C TRP A 264 -3.83 12.81 -1.04
N LEU A 265 -2.73 13.53 -1.26
CA LEU A 265 -2.48 14.21 -2.54
C LEU A 265 -2.17 13.20 -3.65
N PHE A 266 -1.55 12.06 -3.35
CA PHE A 266 -1.44 10.95 -4.30
C PHE A 266 -2.81 10.43 -4.73
N GLY A 267 -3.71 10.20 -3.76
CA GLY A 267 -5.10 9.80 -4.01
C GLY A 267 -5.92 10.86 -4.77
N TYR A 268 -5.66 12.14 -4.50
CA TYR A 268 -6.26 13.29 -5.19
C TYR A 268 -5.86 13.34 -6.67
N VAL A 269 -4.57 13.18 -6.99
CA VAL A 269 -4.08 13.13 -8.38
C VAL A 269 -4.59 11.89 -9.10
N HIS A 270 -4.62 10.76 -8.38
CA HIS A 270 -5.09 9.46 -8.87
C HIS A 270 -4.36 9.03 -10.15
N PRO A 271 -3.02 8.85 -10.12
CA PRO A 271 -2.20 8.78 -11.33
C PRO A 271 -2.40 7.51 -12.17
N TYR A 272 -2.92 6.42 -11.61
CA TYR A 272 -3.07 5.14 -12.30
C TYR A 272 -4.53 4.82 -12.64
N PRO A 273 -4.80 3.90 -13.58
CA PRO A 273 -6.16 3.42 -13.87
C PRO A 273 -6.84 2.74 -12.67
N ASP A 274 -6.07 2.02 -11.84
CA ASP A 274 -6.51 1.36 -10.61
C ASP A 274 -5.32 1.25 -9.63
N GLY A 275 -5.55 0.83 -8.38
CA GLY A 275 -4.51 0.57 -7.38
C GLY A 275 -4.04 1.79 -6.60
N ASN A 276 -4.58 2.98 -6.88
CA ASN A 276 -4.15 4.24 -6.27
C ASN A 276 -4.29 4.25 -4.74
N GLY A 277 -5.34 3.62 -4.18
CA GLY A 277 -5.51 3.50 -2.73
C GLY A 277 -4.42 2.68 -2.06
N ARG A 278 -4.06 1.53 -2.66
CA ARG A 278 -2.96 0.65 -2.20
C ARG A 278 -1.62 1.37 -2.28
N MET A 279 -1.36 2.04 -3.40
CA MET A 279 -0.17 2.87 -3.59
C MET A 279 -0.06 4.02 -2.58
N ALA A 280 -1.17 4.72 -2.30
CA ALA A 280 -1.20 5.80 -1.32
C ALA A 280 -0.87 5.30 0.10
N ARG A 281 -1.38 4.13 0.50
CA ARG A 281 -1.08 3.50 1.80
C ARG A 281 0.37 3.03 1.91
N PHE A 282 0.95 2.46 0.85
CA PHE A 282 2.38 2.15 0.82
C PHE A 282 3.23 3.42 0.94
N LEU A 283 2.91 4.45 0.15
CA LEU A 283 3.63 5.72 0.21
C LEU A 283 3.55 6.36 1.59
N MET A 284 2.37 6.36 2.22
CA MET A 284 2.18 6.82 3.59
C MET A 284 3.14 6.13 4.55
N ASN A 285 3.23 4.80 4.48
CA ASN A 285 4.08 4.01 5.38
C ASN A 285 5.58 4.24 5.14
N VAL A 286 6.01 4.46 3.89
CA VAL A 286 7.40 4.88 3.60
C VAL A 286 7.69 6.25 4.22
N MET A 287 6.75 7.20 4.13
CA MET A 287 6.92 8.51 4.76
C MET A 287 6.87 8.45 6.29
N LEU A 288 6.04 7.59 6.88
CA LEU A 288 6.01 7.35 8.32
C LEU A 288 7.34 6.77 8.82
N ALA A 289 7.92 5.80 8.11
CA ALA A 289 9.21 5.20 8.46
C ALA A 289 10.33 6.24 8.56
N SER A 290 10.28 7.30 7.75
CA SER A 290 11.29 8.38 7.77
C SER A 290 11.29 9.23 9.04
N GLY A 291 10.22 9.15 9.85
CA GLY A 291 10.16 9.75 11.19
C GLY A 291 10.29 8.71 12.30
N GLY A 292 10.51 7.44 11.97
CA GLY A 292 10.46 6.30 12.89
C GLY A 292 9.07 5.99 13.44
N TYR A 293 8.01 6.49 12.79
CA TYR A 293 6.66 6.04 13.11
C TYR A 293 6.48 4.59 12.66
N PRO A 294 5.70 3.79 13.40
CA PRO A 294 5.43 2.41 13.02
C PRO A 294 4.60 2.31 11.73
N TRP A 295 4.79 1.21 11.00
CA TRP A 295 3.89 0.82 9.93
C TRP A 295 2.45 0.78 10.43
N THR A 296 1.57 1.52 9.76
CA THR A 296 0.21 1.79 10.19
C THR A 296 -0.80 1.22 9.20
N VAL A 297 -1.75 0.45 9.72
CA VAL A 297 -2.81 -0.20 8.94
C VAL A 297 -4.15 0.53 9.09
N ILE A 298 -4.79 0.82 7.95
CA ILE A 298 -6.17 1.31 7.85
C ILE A 298 -7.09 0.09 7.73
N ARG A 299 -8.07 -0.06 8.62
CA ARG A 299 -8.92 -1.26 8.69
C ARG A 299 -10.09 -1.19 7.75
N ILE A 300 -10.53 -2.35 7.25
CA ILE A 300 -11.73 -2.46 6.41
C ILE A 300 -13.00 -1.92 7.11
N ARG A 301 -13.15 -2.19 8.41
CA ARG A 301 -14.26 -1.66 9.21
C ARG A 301 -14.31 -0.13 9.25
N ASP A 302 -13.15 0.52 9.08
CA ASP A 302 -12.99 1.96 9.06
C ASP A 302 -13.11 2.55 7.64
N ARG A 303 -13.45 1.75 6.62
CA ARG A 303 -13.53 2.20 5.22
C ARG A 303 -14.43 3.43 5.04
N LYS A 304 -15.61 3.43 5.65
CA LYS A 304 -16.56 4.55 5.52
C LYS A 304 -16.01 5.86 6.11
N PRO A 305 -15.57 5.91 7.38
CA PRO A 305 -14.96 7.13 7.92
C PRO A 305 -13.67 7.54 7.20
N TYR A 306 -12.84 6.58 6.77
CA TYR A 306 -11.65 6.86 5.97
C TYR A 306 -11.97 7.55 4.64
N LEU A 307 -12.89 7.00 3.85
CA LEU A 307 -13.28 7.60 2.57
C LEU A 307 -13.99 8.95 2.76
N SER A 308 -14.84 9.08 3.79
CA SER A 308 -15.47 10.36 4.13
C SER A 308 -14.42 11.43 4.44
N ALA A 309 -13.37 11.08 5.19
CA ALA A 309 -12.30 12.00 5.54
C ALA A 309 -11.46 12.44 4.31
N LEU A 310 -11.24 11.55 3.35
CA LEU A 310 -10.62 11.91 2.07
C LEU A 310 -11.50 12.83 1.22
N ASP A 311 -12.82 12.64 1.25
CA ASP A 311 -13.77 13.53 0.58
C ASP A 311 -13.77 14.94 1.19
N HIS A 312 -13.76 15.07 2.53
CA HIS A 312 -13.60 16.36 3.21
C HIS A 312 -12.32 17.08 2.76
N ALA A 313 -11.20 16.36 2.69
CA ALA A 313 -9.93 16.94 2.23
C ALA A 313 -9.98 17.36 0.76
N SER A 314 -10.62 16.57 -0.10
CA SER A 314 -10.60 16.78 -1.56
C SER A 314 -11.67 17.77 -2.06
N ILE A 315 -12.79 17.88 -1.36
CA ILE A 315 -13.96 18.70 -1.75
C ILE A 315 -14.05 19.97 -0.93
N GLU A 316 -13.89 19.85 0.39
CA GLU A 316 -14.06 20.97 1.34
C GLU A 316 -12.73 21.63 1.70
N MET A 317 -11.62 21.10 1.15
CA MET A 317 -10.25 21.55 1.43
C MET A 317 -9.90 21.49 2.93
N ASP A 318 -10.47 20.49 3.63
CA ASP A 318 -10.19 20.26 5.04
C ASP A 318 -9.52 18.91 5.28
N ILE A 319 -8.20 18.94 5.47
CA ILE A 319 -7.41 17.74 5.79
C ILE A 319 -7.60 17.27 7.23
N HIS A 320 -8.19 18.08 8.11
CA HIS A 320 -8.21 17.80 9.54
C HIS A 320 -8.90 16.47 9.90
N PRO A 321 -10.07 16.11 9.34
CA PRO A 321 -10.68 14.80 9.58
C PRO A 321 -9.78 13.63 9.18
N PHE A 322 -9.09 13.74 8.04
CA PHE A 322 -8.18 12.70 7.56
C PHE A 322 -6.93 12.60 8.44
N THR A 323 -6.39 13.75 8.86
CA THR A 323 -5.26 13.79 9.78
C THR A 323 -5.60 13.13 11.10
N THR A 324 -6.73 13.51 11.73
CA THR A 324 -7.19 12.93 13.00
C THR A 324 -7.43 11.43 12.87
N PHE A 325 -7.96 10.98 11.72
CA PHE A 325 -8.11 9.56 11.43
C PHE A 325 -6.75 8.83 11.45
N ILE A 326 -5.75 9.33 10.73
CA ILE A 326 -4.40 8.73 10.69
C ILE A 326 -3.73 8.80 12.06
N VAL A 327 -3.86 9.91 12.79
CA VAL A 327 -3.29 10.08 14.14
C VAL A 327 -3.75 8.97 15.08
N ARG A 328 -5.05 8.66 15.10
CA ARG A 328 -5.58 7.56 15.93
C ARG A 328 -4.95 6.22 15.58
N ARG A 329 -4.73 5.97 14.28
CA ARG A 329 -4.10 4.71 13.82
C ARG A 329 -2.61 4.67 14.13
N VAL A 330 -1.89 5.79 14.03
CA VAL A 330 -0.45 5.86 14.36
C VAL A 330 -0.24 5.77 15.87
N GLN A 331 -1.05 6.46 16.68
CA GLN A 331 -0.97 6.44 18.13
C GLN A 331 -1.11 5.03 18.69
N TRP A 332 -2.07 4.24 18.19
CA TRP A 332 -2.21 2.83 18.56
C TRP A 332 -0.89 2.06 18.43
N HIS A 333 -0.16 2.23 17.33
CA HIS A 333 1.07 1.47 17.13
C HIS A 333 2.30 2.10 17.83
N LEU A 334 2.19 3.34 18.30
CA LEU A 334 3.22 3.99 19.14
C LEU A 334 3.09 3.58 20.60
N GLU A 335 1.88 3.23 21.04
CA GLU A 335 1.62 2.70 22.36
C GLU A 335 2.16 1.26 22.44
N LEU A 336 2.87 0.95 23.53
CA LEU A 336 3.35 -0.40 23.79
C LEU A 336 2.17 -1.24 24.26
N HIS A 337 1.60 -2.02 23.33
CA HIS A 337 0.56 -2.99 23.62
C HIS A 337 1.19 -4.37 23.89
N ASP A 338 1.03 -4.88 25.11
CA ASP A 338 1.42 -6.25 25.46
C ASP A 338 0.28 -6.99 26.15
N LEU A 339 -0.43 -7.80 25.35
CA LEU A 339 -1.60 -8.51 25.83
C LEU A 339 -1.20 -9.81 26.53
N THR A 340 -1.29 -9.81 27.86
CA THR A 340 -1.06 -11.00 28.69
C THR A 340 -2.37 -11.70 29.03
N PHE A 341 -2.32 -13.00 29.29
CA PHE A 341 -3.50 -13.78 29.68
C PHE A 341 -3.27 -14.38 31.06
N LEU A 342 -4.13 -14.02 32.00
CA LEU A 342 -4.11 -14.55 33.37
C LEU A 342 -4.86 -15.89 33.46
N ALA A 343 -4.84 -16.47 34.67
CA ALA A 343 -5.50 -17.73 35.00
C ALA A 343 -6.94 -17.84 34.44
N PRO A 344 -7.41 -19.06 34.12
CA PRO A 344 -8.58 -19.29 33.26
C PRO A 344 -9.84 -18.57 33.77
N LYS A 345 -10.34 -17.63 32.96
CA LYS A 345 -11.65 -16.96 33.11
C LYS A 345 -12.41 -17.00 31.78
N GLU A 346 -12.49 -18.18 31.18
CA GLU A 346 -13.28 -18.42 29.98
C GLU A 346 -14.71 -18.87 30.29
N SER A 347 -15.65 -18.48 29.45
CA SER A 347 -17.07 -18.85 29.54
C SER A 347 -17.67 -19.02 28.16
N PHE A 348 -18.50 -20.05 27.96
CA PHE A 348 -19.25 -20.22 26.72
C PHE A 348 -20.56 -19.43 26.80
N VAL A 349 -20.81 -18.60 25.80
CA VAL A 349 -22.02 -17.77 25.70
C VAL A 349 -22.94 -18.40 24.65
N PHE A 350 -23.88 -19.24 25.12
CA PHE A 350 -24.77 -20.04 24.27
C PHE A 350 -25.55 -19.21 23.24
N GLU A 351 -26.08 -18.04 23.64
CA GLU A 351 -26.89 -17.17 22.77
C GLU A 351 -26.13 -16.64 21.55
N ARG A 352 -24.80 -16.63 21.62
CA ARG A 352 -23.92 -16.07 20.57
C ARG A 352 -23.03 -17.13 19.93
N ASP A 353 -23.09 -18.39 20.39
CA ASP A 353 -22.19 -19.46 19.97
C ASP A 353 -20.70 -19.05 19.98
N ILE A 354 -20.24 -18.49 21.11
CA ILE A 354 -18.86 -18.02 21.28
C ILE A 354 -18.25 -18.48 22.61
N VAL A 355 -16.92 -18.62 22.64
CA VAL A 355 -16.14 -18.66 23.88
C VAL A 355 -15.58 -17.27 24.16
N LEU A 356 -15.95 -16.74 25.32
CA LEU A 356 -15.50 -15.45 25.86
C LEU A 356 -14.34 -15.68 26.83
N PHE A 357 -13.27 -14.89 26.70
CA PHE A 357 -12.13 -14.88 27.60
C PHE A 357 -11.54 -13.46 27.64
N TYR A 358 -10.50 -13.24 28.45
CA TYR A 358 -9.97 -11.91 28.69
C TYR A 358 -8.45 -11.91 28.68
N GLY A 359 -7.88 -10.93 27.98
CA GLY A 359 -6.49 -10.53 28.11
C GLY A 359 -6.37 -9.24 28.93
N GLN A 360 -5.15 -8.91 29.32
CA GLN A 360 -4.82 -7.70 30.07
C GLN A 360 -3.64 -6.98 29.41
N ASP A 361 -3.82 -5.69 29.12
CA ASP A 361 -2.78 -4.78 28.63
C ASP A 361 -2.61 -3.66 29.68
N GLY A 362 -1.50 -3.70 30.42
CA GLY A 362 -1.32 -2.90 31.63
C GLY A 362 -2.44 -3.13 32.66
N ASP A 363 -3.19 -2.08 33.01
CA ASP A 363 -4.34 -2.16 33.92
C ASP A 363 -5.68 -2.38 33.19
N SER A 364 -5.67 -2.42 31.85
CA SER A 364 -6.87 -2.51 31.03
C SER A 364 -7.22 -3.96 30.70
N TRP A 365 -8.48 -4.32 30.91
CA TRP A 365 -9.02 -5.61 30.47
C TRP A 365 -9.46 -5.53 29.02
N VAL A 366 -8.98 -6.46 28.20
CA VAL A 366 -9.38 -6.61 26.80
C VAL A 366 -10.28 -7.82 26.68
N ARG A 367 -11.48 -7.61 26.16
CA ARG A 367 -12.44 -8.68 25.90
C ARG A 367 -12.04 -9.44 24.65
N CYS A 368 -11.91 -10.76 24.75
CA CYS A 368 -11.48 -11.63 23.65
C CYS A 368 -12.55 -12.71 23.39
N VAL A 369 -12.79 -13.00 22.13
CA VAL A 369 -13.85 -13.89 21.70
C VAL A 369 -13.34 -14.78 20.57
N ILE A 370 -13.67 -16.07 20.63
CA ILE A 370 -13.53 -16.99 19.49
C ILE A 370 -14.90 -17.60 19.18
N SER A 371 -15.26 -17.63 17.89
CA SER A 371 -16.52 -18.23 17.45
C SER A 371 -16.51 -19.75 17.58
N ARG A 372 -17.69 -20.35 17.76
CA ARG A 372 -17.85 -21.80 17.70
C ARG A 372 -17.39 -22.37 16.37
N GLU A 373 -17.74 -21.72 15.27
CA GLU A 373 -17.32 -22.11 13.91
C GLU A 373 -15.80 -22.22 13.81
N ALA A 374 -15.06 -21.23 14.33
CA ALA A 374 -13.60 -21.26 14.36
C ALA A 374 -13.05 -22.44 15.19
N LEU A 375 -13.70 -22.77 16.32
CA LEU A 375 -13.35 -23.94 17.12
C LEU A 375 -13.61 -25.26 16.38
N ASP A 376 -14.69 -25.31 15.61
CA ASP A 376 -15.11 -26.51 14.89
C ASP A 376 -14.19 -26.79 13.71
N ASP A 377 -13.93 -25.76 12.91
CA ASP A 377 -13.17 -25.85 11.66
C ASP A 377 -11.67 -26.03 11.90
N HIS A 378 -11.10 -25.34 12.90
CA HIS A 378 -9.64 -25.26 13.08
C HIS A 378 -9.09 -26.01 14.29
N PHE A 379 -9.94 -26.39 15.23
CA PHE A 379 -9.53 -27.02 16.49
C PHE A 379 -10.24 -28.35 16.75
N GLN A 380 -10.80 -28.96 15.70
CA GLN A 380 -11.50 -30.25 15.75
C GLN A 380 -12.63 -30.24 16.79
N GLY A 381 -13.35 -29.11 16.90
CA GLY A 381 -14.37 -28.87 17.91
C GLY A 381 -15.72 -29.53 17.65
N ASP A 382 -15.95 -30.08 16.45
CA ASP A 382 -17.24 -30.63 16.07
C ASP A 382 -17.71 -31.74 17.03
N GLY A 383 -18.96 -31.63 17.49
CA GLY A 383 -19.55 -32.52 18.49
C GLY A 383 -18.93 -32.49 19.91
N LYS A 384 -17.95 -31.62 20.20
CA LYS A 384 -17.25 -31.55 21.49
C LYS A 384 -17.66 -30.33 22.34
N ASP A 385 -17.35 -30.39 23.63
CA ASP A 385 -17.47 -29.25 24.55
C ASP A 385 -16.51 -28.12 24.15
N LYS A 386 -17.04 -26.91 23.95
CA LYS A 386 -16.26 -25.78 23.41
C LYS A 386 -15.24 -25.23 24.39
N LEU A 387 -15.47 -25.36 25.69
CA LEU A 387 -14.52 -24.92 26.70
C LEU A 387 -13.34 -25.90 26.80
N GLU A 388 -13.59 -27.20 26.68
CA GLU A 388 -12.53 -28.20 26.60
C GLU A 388 -11.66 -28.00 25.35
N VAL A 389 -12.29 -27.81 24.18
CA VAL A 389 -11.58 -27.53 22.91
C VAL A 389 -10.77 -26.24 23.01
N PHE A 390 -11.35 -25.17 23.56
CA PHE A 390 -10.63 -23.91 23.80
C PHE A 390 -9.41 -24.12 24.71
N ARG A 391 -9.58 -24.80 25.86
CA ARG A 391 -8.48 -25.04 26.81
C ARG A 391 -7.35 -25.85 26.19
N ALA A 392 -7.68 -26.87 25.41
CA ALA A 392 -6.70 -27.71 24.72
C ALA A 392 -5.86 -26.91 23.70
N ASN A 393 -6.43 -25.86 23.11
CA ASN A 393 -5.80 -25.06 22.04
C ASN A 393 -5.48 -23.62 22.48
N ARG A 394 -5.53 -23.34 23.78
CA ARG A 394 -5.50 -21.99 24.34
C ARG A 394 -4.32 -21.17 23.87
N GLN A 395 -3.13 -21.77 23.83
CA GLN A 395 -1.91 -21.06 23.44
C GLN A 395 -1.98 -20.52 22.00
N LEU A 396 -2.50 -21.30 21.05
CA LEU A 396 -2.66 -20.89 19.65
C LEU A 396 -3.72 -19.78 19.50
N ILE A 397 -4.82 -19.90 20.25
CA ILE A 397 -5.90 -18.90 20.25
C ILE A 397 -5.39 -17.57 20.84
N GLU A 398 -4.68 -17.62 21.97
CA GLU A 398 -4.07 -16.46 22.61
C GLU A 398 -3.02 -15.77 21.73
N GLN A 399 -2.21 -16.54 20.99
CA GLN A 399 -1.26 -16.01 20.01
C GLN A 399 -1.96 -15.23 18.89
N GLU A 400 -3.06 -15.77 18.36
CA GLU A 400 -3.84 -15.09 17.32
C GLU A 400 -4.47 -13.79 17.85
N VAL A 401 -5.01 -13.80 19.07
CA VAL A 401 -5.54 -12.58 19.71
C VAL A 401 -4.44 -11.53 19.85
N ARG A 402 -3.25 -11.89 20.37
CA ARG A 402 -2.12 -10.95 20.50
C ARG A 402 -1.77 -10.32 19.17
N ARG A 403 -1.68 -11.13 18.11
CA ARG A 403 -1.37 -10.67 16.75
C ARG A 403 -2.41 -9.66 16.25
N LYS A 404 -3.71 -9.93 16.40
CA LYS A 404 -4.78 -8.99 16.02
C LYS A 404 -4.73 -7.71 16.85
N TYR A 405 -4.53 -7.82 18.16
CA TYR A 405 -4.47 -6.70 19.08
C TYR A 405 -3.30 -5.75 18.80
N ILE A 406 -2.08 -6.28 18.66
CA ILE A 406 -0.88 -5.49 18.35
C ILE A 406 -1.04 -4.77 17.00
N ALA A 407 -1.63 -5.42 16.00
CA ALA A 407 -1.92 -4.80 14.70
C ALA A 407 -3.13 -3.83 14.73
N GLY A 408 -3.76 -3.67 15.89
CA GLY A 408 -4.91 -2.80 16.10
C GLY A 408 -6.18 -3.23 15.39
N ASP A 409 -6.30 -4.50 15.00
CA ASP A 409 -7.51 -5.09 14.40
C ASP A 409 -8.52 -5.47 15.48
N THR A 410 -9.06 -4.44 16.12
CA THR A 410 -10.08 -4.53 17.17
C THR A 410 -11.49 -4.27 16.64
N GLU A 411 -12.48 -4.79 17.35
CA GLU A 411 -13.88 -4.38 17.24
C GLU A 411 -14.10 -2.92 17.64
N VAL A 412 -15.28 -2.39 17.30
CA VAL A 412 -15.68 -1.00 17.62
C VAL A 412 -15.67 -0.74 19.13
N ASP A 413 -16.01 -1.76 19.92
CA ASP A 413 -15.97 -1.69 21.38
C ASP A 413 -14.59 -2.07 21.98
N GLY A 414 -13.56 -2.19 21.12
CA GLY A 414 -12.19 -2.52 21.53
C GLY A 414 -11.93 -4.01 21.78
N SER A 415 -12.95 -4.87 21.63
CA SER A 415 -12.77 -6.33 21.79
C SER A 415 -12.01 -6.95 20.61
N ILE A 416 -11.45 -8.14 20.82
CA ILE A 416 -10.85 -8.95 19.75
C ILE A 416 -11.76 -10.14 19.46
N LEU A 417 -12.08 -10.33 18.19
CA LEU A 417 -12.88 -11.46 17.71
C LEU A 417 -12.05 -12.30 16.73
N ILE A 418 -12.03 -13.61 16.97
CA ILE A 418 -11.48 -14.63 16.09
C ILE A 418 -12.64 -15.36 15.41
N HIS A 419 -12.72 -15.20 14.10
CA HIS A 419 -13.58 -15.97 13.20
C HIS A 419 -12.82 -17.14 12.58
N SER A 420 -13.55 -18.05 11.92
CA SER A 420 -12.95 -19.18 11.21
C SER A 420 -11.95 -18.70 10.15
N ASP A 421 -12.33 -17.69 9.36
CA ASP A 421 -11.48 -17.07 8.33
C ASP A 421 -10.18 -16.41 8.87
N ASP A 422 -10.03 -16.23 10.18
CA ASP A 422 -8.81 -15.67 10.78
C ASP A 422 -7.71 -16.73 11.00
N LEU A 423 -8.06 -18.02 11.03
CA LEU A 423 -7.21 -19.11 11.54
C LEU A 423 -6.77 -20.06 10.43
N HIS A 424 -5.47 -20.30 10.30
CA HIS A 424 -4.94 -21.29 9.36
C HIS A 424 -3.75 -22.01 10.00
N TYR A 425 -3.99 -23.23 10.47
CA TYR A 425 -3.00 -24.15 11.02
C TYR A 425 -2.93 -25.42 10.20
#